data_AF-A0A7S2U362-F1
#
_entry.id   AF-A0A7S2U362-F1
#
_cell.length_a   1.000
_cell.length_b   1.000
_cell.length_c   1.000
_cell.angle_alpha   90.00
_cell.angle_beta   90.00
_cell.angle_gamma   90.00
#
_symmetry.space_group_name_H-M   'P 1'
#
loop_
_entity.id
_entity.type
_entity.pdbx_description
1 polymer ?
#
loop_
_entity_poly.entity_id
_entity_poly.type
_entity_poly.pdbx_seq_one_letter_code
_entity_poly.pdbx_strand_id
1 'polypeptide(L)'
;KKHHHHQQQQQQPLRDLLAFLQSDQFAGVVEQLTGLTITAGALEVRKFDKGHYTLAHDEDPYMKQEGLDVVLCFFAHGVSWKTDYGGTVHYVDGEEELLTVEPHSNTLSLVYRAEAGTSRFVKYVNSAAPCARFDISCTFAVADDDDDEDQEDDEA
;
A
#
# COMPACT_ATOMS: atom_id res chain seq x y z
N LYS A 1 30.92 -8.30 18.84
CA LYS A 1 31.23 -7.75 17.49
C LYS A 1 30.80 -8.70 16.35
N LYS A 2 31.12 -10.00 16.35
CA LYS A 2 30.69 -10.95 15.29
C LYS A 2 29.16 -11.13 15.16
N HIS A 3 28.41 -11.21 16.26
CA HIS A 3 26.93 -11.35 16.22
C HIS A 3 26.20 -10.16 15.60
N HIS A 4 26.62 -8.92 15.91
CA HIS A 4 26.04 -7.71 15.32
C HIS A 4 26.32 -7.63 13.81
N HIS A 5 27.51 -8.04 13.37
CA HIS A 5 27.88 -8.02 11.95
C HIS A 5 27.07 -9.05 11.14
N HIS A 6 26.81 -10.22 11.72
CA HIS A 6 26.00 -11.27 11.10
C HIS A 6 24.51 -10.89 11.00
N GLN A 7 23.97 -10.24 12.03
CA GLN A 7 22.59 -9.74 12.02
C GLN A 7 22.39 -8.56 11.05
N GLN A 8 23.40 -7.70 10.88
CA GLN A 8 23.39 -6.63 9.88
C GLN A 8 23.38 -7.17 8.44
N GLN A 9 24.13 -8.25 8.16
CA GLN A 9 24.13 -8.88 6.83
C GLN A 9 22.78 -9.54 6.48
N GLN A 10 22.07 -10.13 7.45
CA GLN A 10 20.78 -10.79 7.20
C GLN A 10 19.65 -9.81 6.83
N GLN A 11 19.76 -8.54 7.21
CA GLN A 11 18.75 -7.51 6.91
C GLN A 11 19.03 -6.74 5.61
N GLN A 12 20.18 -6.98 4.95
CA GLN A 12 20.56 -6.26 3.75
C GLN A 12 19.50 -6.38 2.62
N PRO A 13 18.93 -7.56 2.32
CA PRO A 13 17.93 -7.68 1.26
C PRO A 13 16.67 -6.84 1.52
N LEU A 14 16.22 -6.76 2.78
CA LEU A 14 15.08 -5.92 3.15
C LEU A 14 15.43 -4.44 2.94
N ARG A 15 16.64 -4.01 3.33
CA ARG A 15 17.08 -2.62 3.12
C ARG A 15 17.17 -2.27 1.64
N ASP A 16 17.72 -3.15 0.83
CA ASP A 16 17.84 -2.94 -0.61
C ASP A 16 16.45 -2.85 -1.27
N LEU A 17 15.51 -3.72 -0.85
CA LEU A 17 14.12 -3.67 -1.31
C LEU A 17 13.44 -2.36 -0.90
N LEU A 18 13.59 -1.93 0.36
CA LEU A 18 13.00 -0.67 0.83
C LEU A 18 13.59 0.53 0.09
N ALA A 19 14.92 0.56 -0.10
CA ALA A 19 15.58 1.59 -0.90
C ALA A 19 15.08 1.61 -2.35
N PHE A 20 14.85 0.44 -2.95
CA PHE A 20 14.27 0.34 -4.28
C PHE A 20 12.83 0.87 -4.34
N LEU A 21 11.96 0.47 -3.40
CA LEU A 21 10.57 0.93 -3.36
C LEU A 21 10.42 2.44 -3.11
N GLN A 22 11.45 3.09 -2.54
CA GLN A 22 11.52 4.53 -2.33
C GLN A 22 12.27 5.27 -3.45
N SER A 23 12.75 4.57 -4.47
CA SER A 23 13.57 5.17 -5.53
C SER A 23 12.75 5.80 -6.65
N ASP A 24 13.32 6.81 -7.30
CA ASP A 24 12.73 7.43 -8.50
C ASP A 24 12.52 6.42 -9.63
N GLN A 25 13.35 5.37 -9.71
CA GLN A 25 13.18 4.32 -10.72
C GLN A 25 11.91 3.51 -10.48
N PHE A 26 11.60 3.18 -9.23
CA PHE A 26 10.37 2.47 -8.91
C PHE A 26 9.16 3.38 -9.11
N ALA A 27 9.22 4.64 -8.68
CA ALA A 27 8.18 5.64 -8.95
C ALA A 27 7.88 5.71 -10.46
N GLY A 28 8.90 5.89 -11.30
CA GLY A 28 8.71 5.94 -12.75
C GLY A 28 8.11 4.67 -13.38
N VAL A 29 8.37 3.48 -12.79
CA VAL A 29 7.68 2.25 -13.22
C VAL A 29 6.20 2.28 -12.83
N VAL A 30 5.87 2.76 -11.63
CA VAL A 30 4.49 2.89 -11.16
C VAL A 30 3.71 3.90 -12.00
N GLU A 31 4.30 5.06 -12.31
CA GLU A 31 3.71 6.07 -13.20
C GLU A 31 3.46 5.49 -14.60
N GLN A 32 4.42 4.74 -15.18
CA GLN A 32 4.23 4.08 -16.48
C GLN A 32 3.12 3.03 -16.48
N LEU A 33 2.92 2.30 -15.37
CA LEU A 33 1.89 1.27 -15.27
C LEU A 33 0.49 1.84 -15.05
N THR A 34 0.39 3.02 -14.42
CA THR A 34 -0.88 3.59 -13.97
C THR A 34 -1.32 4.79 -14.82
N GLY A 35 -0.39 5.46 -15.49
CA GLY A 35 -0.63 6.75 -16.16
C GLY A 35 -0.70 7.95 -15.21
N LEU A 36 -0.54 7.74 -13.90
CA LEU A 36 -0.66 8.78 -12.88
C LEU A 36 0.70 9.45 -12.63
N THR A 37 0.68 10.76 -12.33
CA THR A 37 1.87 11.50 -11.89
C THR A 37 1.99 11.46 -10.36
N ILE A 38 3.09 10.91 -9.83
CA ILE A 38 3.30 10.78 -8.38
C ILE A 38 4.00 12.03 -7.84
N THR A 39 3.41 12.68 -6.84
CA THR A 39 3.94 13.93 -6.26
C THR A 39 4.64 13.75 -4.91
N ALA A 40 4.16 12.81 -4.10
CA ALA A 40 4.73 12.48 -2.81
C ALA A 40 4.39 11.04 -2.42
N GLY A 41 5.17 10.44 -1.52
CA GLY A 41 4.92 9.08 -1.05
C GLY A 41 5.32 8.85 0.41
N ALA A 42 4.53 8.03 1.10
CA ALA A 42 4.85 7.48 2.40
C ALA A 42 5.03 5.96 2.29
N LEU A 43 5.94 5.39 3.08
CA LEU A 43 6.20 3.95 3.12
C LEU A 43 6.11 3.43 4.56
N GLU A 44 5.39 2.33 4.73
CA GLU A 44 5.31 1.60 5.99
C GLU A 44 5.66 0.12 5.80
N VAL A 45 6.37 -0.46 6.77
CA VAL A 45 6.60 -1.91 6.84
C VAL A 45 5.82 -2.44 8.03
N ARG A 46 4.84 -3.30 7.77
CA ARG A 46 3.86 -3.71 8.79
C ARG A 46 3.88 -5.22 9.02
N LYS A 47 3.58 -5.61 10.26
CA LYS A 47 3.39 -6.99 10.67
C LYS A 47 2.00 -7.14 11.31
N PHE A 48 1.17 -7.98 10.70
CA PHE A 48 -0.12 -8.38 11.23
C PHE A 48 -0.01 -9.81 11.79
N ASP A 49 0.11 -9.89 13.11
CA ASP A 49 0.01 -11.15 13.84
C ASP A 49 -1.45 -11.43 14.20
N LYS A 50 -1.70 -12.60 14.78
CA LYS A 50 -3.02 -12.95 15.34
C LYS A 50 -3.45 -11.84 16.31
N GLY A 51 -4.67 -11.34 16.13
CA GLY A 51 -5.20 -10.25 16.93
C GLY A 51 -5.03 -8.86 16.30
N HIS A 52 -4.18 -8.69 15.28
CA HIS A 52 -3.94 -7.38 14.66
C HIS A 52 -4.99 -7.05 13.59
N TYR A 53 -5.28 -5.76 13.47
CA TYR A 53 -6.18 -5.15 12.49
C TYR A 53 -5.86 -3.67 12.35
N THR A 54 -6.43 -3.02 11.34
CA THR A 54 -6.61 -1.57 11.34
C THR A 54 -8.10 -1.25 11.24
N LEU A 55 -8.47 -0.01 11.54
CA LEU A 55 -9.83 0.50 11.33
C LEU A 55 -9.81 1.50 10.17
N ALA A 56 -10.95 1.70 9.54
CA ALA A 56 -11.16 2.88 8.70
C ALA A 56 -11.43 4.07 9.63
N HIS A 57 -10.88 5.23 9.29
CA HIS A 57 -11.09 6.46 10.04
C HIS A 57 -11.14 7.62 9.05
N ASP A 58 -12.23 8.38 9.10
CA ASP A 58 -12.53 9.49 8.18
C ASP A 58 -11.52 10.65 8.30
N GLU A 59 -10.69 10.65 9.34
CA GLU A 59 -9.68 11.68 9.58
C GLU A 59 -8.32 11.39 8.92
N ASP A 60 -8.14 10.24 8.26
CA ASP A 60 -6.87 9.90 7.61
C ASP A 60 -6.55 10.89 6.47
N PRO A 61 -5.45 11.68 6.57
CA PRO A 61 -5.13 12.70 5.59
C PRO A 61 -4.85 12.10 4.20
N TYR A 62 -4.36 10.86 4.10
CA TYR A 62 -4.09 10.21 2.80
C TYR A 62 -5.36 9.77 2.07
N MET A 63 -6.50 9.82 2.75
CA MET A 63 -7.81 9.44 2.22
C MET A 63 -8.69 10.65 1.90
N LYS A 64 -8.18 11.88 2.08
CA LYS A 64 -8.90 13.14 1.80
C LYS A 64 -8.67 13.69 0.39
N GLN A 65 -7.82 13.05 -0.38
CA GLN A 65 -7.45 13.42 -1.73
C GLN A 65 -7.24 12.14 -2.54
N GLU A 66 -7.12 12.28 -3.85
CA GLU A 66 -6.74 11.18 -4.72
C GLU A 66 -5.39 10.59 -4.31
N GLY A 67 -5.23 9.29 -4.52
CA GLY A 67 -3.96 8.67 -4.26
C GLY A 67 -3.85 7.23 -4.72
N LEU A 68 -2.62 6.75 -4.74
CA LEU A 68 -2.29 5.42 -5.20
C LEU A 68 -1.67 4.60 -4.07
N ASP A 69 -2.29 3.48 -3.74
CA ASP A 69 -1.70 2.49 -2.83
C ASP A 69 -0.95 1.43 -3.61
N VAL A 70 0.30 1.20 -3.23
CA VAL A 70 1.15 0.13 -3.75
C VAL A 70 1.56 -0.77 -2.59
N VAL A 71 0.94 -1.94 -2.48
CA VAL A 71 1.08 -2.83 -1.32
C VAL A 71 1.72 -4.14 -1.76
N LEU A 72 2.90 -4.43 -1.22
CA LEU A 72 3.60 -5.69 -1.43
C LEU A 72 3.40 -6.62 -0.24
N CYS A 73 2.67 -7.71 -0.44
CA CYS A 73 2.28 -8.64 0.61
C CYS A 73 3.19 -9.88 0.66
N PHE A 74 3.57 -10.31 1.87
CA PHE A 74 4.34 -11.52 2.12
C PHE A 74 3.89 -12.27 3.37
N PHE A 75 4.03 -13.58 3.34
CA PHE A 75 3.93 -14.46 4.50
C PHE A 75 4.77 -15.72 4.26
N ALA A 76 4.84 -16.60 5.27
CA ALA A 76 5.74 -17.75 5.26
C ALA A 76 5.62 -18.58 3.96
N HIS A 77 6.77 -18.97 3.41
CA HIS A 77 6.84 -19.74 2.17
C HIS A 77 6.08 -21.06 2.27
N GLY A 78 5.34 -21.42 1.22
CA GLY A 78 4.55 -22.66 1.15
C GLY A 78 3.24 -22.64 1.95
N VAL A 79 2.92 -21.52 2.61
CA VAL A 79 1.60 -21.30 3.20
C VAL A 79 0.63 -20.82 2.12
N SER A 80 -0.59 -21.34 2.12
CA SER A 80 -1.71 -20.75 1.41
C SER A 80 -2.58 -20.02 2.43
N TRP A 81 -2.76 -18.72 2.24
CA TRP A 81 -3.59 -17.90 3.12
C TRP A 81 -5.05 -18.03 2.70
N LYS A 82 -5.93 -18.41 3.63
CA LYS A 82 -7.37 -18.48 3.39
C LYS A 82 -8.02 -17.18 3.81
N THR A 83 -9.01 -16.74 3.04
CA THR A 83 -9.80 -15.52 3.31
C THR A 83 -10.38 -15.52 4.73
N ASP A 84 -10.81 -16.68 5.23
CA ASP A 84 -11.35 -16.86 6.58
C ASP A 84 -10.35 -16.55 7.71
N TYR A 85 -9.05 -16.50 7.44
CA TYR A 85 -8.05 -16.07 8.45
C TYR A 85 -8.09 -14.56 8.69
N GLY A 86 -8.80 -13.81 7.84
CA GLY A 86 -8.79 -12.35 7.82
C GLY A 86 -7.48 -11.82 7.26
N GLY A 87 -7.07 -10.63 7.72
CA GLY A 87 -5.92 -9.94 7.17
C GLY A 87 -6.11 -9.42 5.75
N THR A 88 -7.31 -9.50 5.15
CA THR A 88 -7.66 -8.89 3.86
C THR A 88 -7.60 -7.38 3.94
N VAL A 89 -7.25 -6.71 2.83
CA VAL A 89 -7.30 -5.24 2.73
C VAL A 89 -8.64 -4.86 2.09
N HIS A 90 -9.40 -4.01 2.75
CA HIS A 90 -10.70 -3.52 2.27
C HIS A 90 -10.57 -2.04 1.93
N TYR A 91 -11.13 -1.66 0.79
CA TYR A 91 -11.34 -0.27 0.37
C TYR A 91 -12.84 -0.01 0.39
N VAL A 92 -13.24 1.08 1.04
CA VAL A 92 -14.63 1.41 1.29
C VAL A 92 -14.88 2.89 1.03
N ASP A 93 -16.07 3.22 0.56
CA ASP A 93 -16.61 4.58 0.55
C ASP A 93 -17.89 4.60 1.38
N GLY A 94 -17.84 5.28 2.54
CA GLY A 94 -18.89 5.23 3.54
C GLY A 94 -19.23 3.80 3.98
N GLU A 95 -20.43 3.33 3.62
CA GLU A 95 -20.92 1.98 3.92
C GLU A 95 -20.68 0.98 2.78
N GLU A 96 -20.23 1.44 1.61
CA GLU A 96 -20.04 0.61 0.42
C GLU A 96 -18.62 0.01 0.38
N GLU A 97 -18.54 -1.31 0.17
CA GLU A 97 -17.27 -1.99 -0.08
C GLU A 97 -16.95 -1.97 -1.57
N LEU A 98 -15.91 -1.22 -1.94
CA LEU A 98 -15.48 -1.04 -3.33
C LEU A 98 -14.59 -2.20 -3.80
N LEU A 99 -13.64 -2.59 -2.95
CA LEU A 99 -12.64 -3.59 -3.29
C LEU A 99 -12.13 -4.34 -2.06
N THR A 100 -12.03 -5.66 -2.18
CA THR A 100 -11.31 -6.51 -1.23
C THR A 100 -10.09 -7.12 -1.91
N VAL A 101 -8.90 -6.90 -1.33
CA VAL A 101 -7.64 -7.52 -1.76
C VAL A 101 -7.27 -8.66 -0.82
N GLU A 102 -7.29 -9.88 -1.36
CA GLU A 102 -6.91 -11.08 -0.63
C GLU A 102 -5.39 -11.23 -0.46
N PRO A 103 -4.90 -11.65 0.72
CA PRO A 103 -3.47 -11.80 0.94
C PRO A 103 -2.88 -12.92 0.10
N HIS A 104 -1.95 -12.56 -0.78
CA HIS A 104 -1.13 -13.51 -1.51
C HIS A 104 0.35 -13.17 -1.29
N SER A 105 1.18 -14.19 -1.09
CA SER A 105 2.61 -13.97 -0.82
C SER A 105 3.32 -13.63 -2.11
N ASN A 106 4.21 -12.62 -2.07
CA ASN A 106 4.90 -12.08 -3.24
C ASN A 106 3.93 -11.50 -4.29
N THR A 107 2.89 -10.80 -3.83
CA THR A 107 1.93 -10.10 -4.68
C THR A 107 2.00 -8.61 -4.41
N LEU A 108 2.22 -7.84 -5.48
CA LEU A 108 2.18 -6.39 -5.49
C LEU A 108 0.81 -5.94 -6.01
N SER A 109 0.04 -5.26 -5.16
CA SER A 109 -1.27 -4.71 -5.52
C SER A 109 -1.17 -3.21 -5.68
N LEU A 110 -1.66 -2.68 -6.80
CA LEU A 110 -1.77 -1.26 -7.09
C LEU A 110 -3.26 -0.90 -7.07
N VAL A 111 -3.67 0.02 -6.20
CA VAL A 111 -5.05 0.47 -6.06
C VAL A 111 -5.10 1.98 -6.10
N TYR A 112 -5.68 2.52 -7.17
CA TYR A 112 -5.94 3.94 -7.31
C TYR A 112 -7.25 4.30 -6.62
N ARG A 113 -7.18 5.26 -5.70
CA ARG A 113 -8.31 5.86 -5.00
C ARG A 113 -8.64 7.16 -5.74
N ALA A 114 -9.57 7.07 -6.68
CA ALA A 114 -9.98 8.19 -7.52
C ALA A 114 -10.90 9.17 -6.79
N GLU A 115 -11.55 8.75 -5.70
CA GLU A 115 -12.50 9.60 -4.97
C GLU A 115 -11.96 9.90 -3.57
N ALA A 116 -11.95 11.19 -3.23
CA ALA A 116 -11.69 11.65 -1.88
C ALA A 116 -12.74 11.08 -0.92
N GLY A 117 -12.28 10.50 0.20
CA GLY A 117 -13.11 9.78 1.16
C GLY A 117 -12.95 8.26 1.11
N THR A 118 -12.39 7.71 0.03
CA THR A 118 -12.12 6.27 -0.08
C THR A 118 -11.15 5.82 1.02
N SER A 119 -11.68 5.12 2.01
CA SER A 119 -10.93 4.67 3.18
C SER A 119 -10.42 3.23 3.00
N ARG A 120 -9.34 2.90 3.70
CA ARG A 120 -8.73 1.57 3.65
C ARG A 120 -8.48 0.99 5.04
N PHE A 121 -8.77 -0.29 5.21
CA PHE A 121 -8.39 -1.00 6.44
C PHE A 121 -8.00 -2.47 6.21
N VAL A 122 -7.27 -3.03 7.17
CA VAL A 122 -6.88 -4.45 7.20
C VAL A 122 -7.77 -5.18 8.19
N LYS A 123 -8.50 -6.19 7.71
CA LYS A 123 -9.39 -7.02 8.54
C LYS A 123 -8.62 -7.79 9.60
N TYR A 124 -9.26 -7.98 10.75
CA TYR A 124 -8.74 -8.76 11.88
C TYR A 124 -8.18 -10.12 11.48
N VAL A 125 -6.89 -10.34 11.81
CA VAL A 125 -6.23 -11.64 11.66
C VAL A 125 -6.59 -12.52 12.84
N ASN A 126 -7.32 -13.61 12.60
CA ASN A 126 -7.79 -14.47 13.69
C ASN A 126 -6.75 -15.51 14.14
N SER A 127 -7.09 -16.22 15.22
CA SER A 127 -6.21 -17.19 15.86
C SER A 127 -5.89 -18.41 14.98
N ALA A 128 -6.71 -18.69 13.97
CA ALA A 128 -6.52 -19.80 13.04
C ALA A 128 -5.46 -19.51 11.97
N ALA A 129 -5.01 -18.26 11.82
CA ALA A 129 -3.93 -17.91 10.91
C ALA A 129 -2.67 -18.75 11.19
N PRO A 130 -2.02 -19.33 10.18
CA PRO A 130 -0.87 -20.22 10.37
C PRO A 130 0.42 -19.48 10.72
N CYS A 131 0.51 -18.20 10.36
CA CYS A 131 1.67 -17.34 10.62
C CYS A 131 1.25 -15.86 10.57
N ALA A 132 2.19 -14.95 10.83
CA ALA A 132 1.96 -13.52 10.63
C ALA A 132 1.98 -13.17 9.13
N ARG A 133 1.14 -12.21 8.75
CA ARG A 133 1.20 -11.52 7.45
C ARG A 133 2.09 -10.29 7.59
N PHE A 134 2.90 -10.04 6.58
CA PHE A 134 3.70 -8.83 6.44
C PHE A 134 3.28 -8.09 5.18
N ASP A 135 3.37 -6.77 5.20
CA ASP A 135 3.34 -6.00 3.97
C ASP A 135 4.28 -4.80 4.02
N ILE A 136 4.68 -4.36 2.83
CA ILE A 136 5.29 -3.05 2.60
C ILE A 136 4.24 -2.23 1.87
N SER A 137 3.70 -1.22 2.55
CA SER A 137 2.64 -0.36 2.05
C SER A 137 3.23 0.99 1.65
N CYS A 138 3.23 1.29 0.35
CA CYS A 138 3.51 2.62 -0.15
C CYS A 138 2.18 3.31 -0.45
N THR A 139 2.01 4.54 0.02
CA THR A 139 0.84 5.36 -0.27
C THR A 139 1.33 6.64 -0.92
N PHE A 140 0.95 6.85 -2.17
CA PHE A 140 1.34 7.98 -3.00
C PHE A 140 0.21 8.99 -3.12
N ALA A 141 0.57 10.27 -3.07
CA ALA A 141 -0.26 11.35 -3.59
C ALA A 141 -0.05 11.46 -5.10
N VAL A 142 -1.12 11.74 -5.82
CA VAL A 142 -1.10 11.93 -7.28
C VAL A 142 -1.38 13.40 -7.60
N ALA A 143 -0.99 13.85 -8.79
CA ALA A 143 -1.37 15.17 -9.29
C ALA A 143 -2.84 15.13 -9.77
N ASP A 144 -3.56 16.24 -9.56
CA ASP A 144 -4.90 16.43 -10.13
C ASP A 144 -4.71 16.87 -11.59
N ASP A 145 -5.17 16.08 -12.55
CA ASP A 145 -5.01 16.36 -13.99
C ASP A 145 -6.00 17.44 -14.51
N ASP A 146 -6.92 17.93 -13.66
CA ASP A 146 -7.96 18.91 -14.02
C ASP A 146 -7.45 20.37 -14.11
N ASP A 147 -6.19 20.66 -13.78
CA ASP A 147 -5.60 22.02 -13.83
C ASP A 147 -5.13 22.46 -15.24
N ASP A 148 -5.29 21.63 -16.28
CA ASP A 148 -4.77 21.89 -17.65
C ASP A 148 -5.79 22.51 -18.65
N GLU A 149 -7.04 22.81 -18.27
CA GLU A 149 -8.08 23.27 -19.23
C GLU A 149 -8.51 24.77 -19.21
N ASP A 150 -7.91 25.67 -18.42
CA ASP A 150 -8.31 27.11 -18.40
C ASP A 150 -7.20 28.10 -18.82
N GLN A 151 -6.65 27.93 -20.03
CA GLN A 151 -6.06 29.07 -20.76
C GLN A 151 -7.07 29.54 -21.83
N GLU A 152 -8.06 30.33 -21.38
CA GLU A 152 -8.82 31.19 -22.29
C GLU A 152 -7.84 32.22 -22.91
N ASP A 153 -7.54 32.04 -24.20
CA ASP A 153 -6.94 33.05 -25.08
C ASP A 153 -7.89 34.26 -25.18
N ASP A 154 -7.82 35.15 -24.19
CA ASP A 154 -8.40 36.49 -24.24
C ASP A 154 -7.35 37.45 -24.85
N GLU A 155 -7.19 37.42 -26.18
CA GLU A 155 -6.54 38.53 -26.92
C GLU A 155 -7.58 39.42 -27.61
N ALA A 156 -7.53 40.70 -27.20
CA ALA A 156 -8.40 41.82 -27.57
C ALA A 156 -8.13 42.44 -28.95
#